data_AF-T0YBQ8-F1
#
_entry.id   AF-T0YBQ8-F1
#
_cell.length_a   1.000
_cell.length_b   1.000
_cell.length_c   1.000
_cell.angle_alpha   90.00
_cell.angle_beta   90.00
_cell.angle_gamma   90.00
#
_symmetry.space_group_name_H-M   'P 1'
#
loop_
_entity.id
_entity.type
_entity.pdbx_description
1 polymer ?
#
loop_
_entity_poly.entity_id
_entity_poly.type
_entity_poly.pdbx_seq_one_letter_code
_entity_poly.pdbx_strand_id
1 'polypeptide(L)'
;VLSSRRAATHHGAFNDLARAGVVVVSEVVVDDGDLVTSGGVTAGLDLGLHLVVRCCGSDLAAQIATDLEYPCPAGLDASAEPTTALRLRLGSIDLGIARLGPAEAIPAWAQSASWASVTRTDSELSIVCPLSESPSMLTTSGPWRALSVAGPLSHDLVGILSELARPLAKASIPIFAISSFDTDHVLVRTAD
;
A
#
# COMPACT_ATOMS: atom_id res chain seq x y z
N VAL A 1 -34.66 12.34 -18.50
CA VAL A 1 -33.88 11.53 -17.54
C VAL A 1 -33.45 12.33 -16.32
N LEU A 2 -33.00 13.58 -16.46
CA LEU A 2 -32.55 14.40 -15.33
C LEU A 2 -33.56 15.45 -14.87
N SER A 3 -34.39 16.02 -15.76
CA SER A 3 -35.55 16.89 -15.44
C SER A 3 -35.37 17.75 -14.16
N SER A 4 -36.30 17.78 -13.22
CA SER A 4 -36.26 18.58 -11.98
C SER A 4 -35.36 18.03 -10.86
N ARG A 5 -34.47 17.06 -11.16
CA ARG A 5 -33.60 16.42 -10.16
C ARG A 5 -32.39 17.28 -9.84
N ARG A 6 -31.77 17.00 -8.69
CA ARG A 6 -30.49 17.61 -8.31
C ARG A 6 -29.35 16.84 -8.97
N ALA A 7 -28.38 17.56 -9.52
CA ALA A 7 -27.20 16.92 -10.09
C ALA A 7 -25.97 17.82 -10.00
N ALA A 8 -24.81 17.20 -9.83
CA ALA A 8 -23.51 17.81 -10.06
C ALA A 8 -23.03 17.52 -11.48
N THR A 9 -22.21 18.42 -12.04
CA THR A 9 -21.61 18.25 -13.36
C THR A 9 -20.31 19.04 -13.48
N HIS A 10 -19.58 18.86 -14.57
CA HIS A 10 -18.43 19.69 -14.90
C HIS A 10 -18.84 21.16 -15.07
N HIS A 11 -18.04 22.10 -14.55
CA HIS A 11 -18.36 23.54 -14.57
C HIS A 11 -18.70 24.06 -15.99
N GLY A 12 -18.01 23.53 -17.01
CA GLY A 12 -18.25 23.89 -18.42
C GLY A 12 -19.62 23.46 -18.96
N ALA A 13 -20.28 22.52 -18.31
CA ALA A 13 -21.60 22.00 -18.68
C ALA A 13 -22.74 22.53 -17.79
N PHE A 14 -22.43 23.38 -16.80
CA PHE A 14 -23.40 23.85 -15.80
C PHE A 14 -24.60 24.56 -16.44
N ASN A 15 -24.34 25.53 -17.33
CA ASN A 15 -25.39 26.31 -17.97
C ASN A 15 -26.26 25.48 -18.94
N ASP A 16 -25.64 24.53 -19.63
CA ASP A 16 -26.36 23.67 -20.58
C ASP A 16 -27.27 22.69 -19.84
N LEU A 17 -26.80 22.13 -18.73
CA LEU A 17 -27.59 21.23 -17.89
C LEU A 17 -28.71 21.97 -17.13
N ALA A 18 -28.46 23.18 -16.65
CA ALA A 18 -29.48 24.02 -16.02
C ALA A 18 -30.60 24.42 -17.01
N ARG A 19 -30.26 24.74 -18.28
CA ARG A 19 -31.26 25.01 -19.33
C ARG A 19 -32.13 23.80 -19.66
N ALA A 20 -31.66 22.58 -19.38
CA ALA A 20 -32.44 21.36 -19.51
C ALA A 20 -33.42 21.11 -18.35
N GLY A 21 -33.51 22.03 -17.38
CA GLY A 21 -34.45 21.98 -16.25
C GLY A 21 -33.91 21.32 -14.98
N VAL A 22 -32.61 20.95 -14.96
CA VAL A 22 -31.93 20.30 -13.82
C VAL A 22 -31.53 21.32 -12.77
N VAL A 23 -31.70 20.96 -11.49
CA VAL A 23 -31.20 21.76 -10.37
C VAL A 23 -29.72 21.45 -10.20
N VAL A 24 -28.89 22.17 -10.94
CA VAL A 24 -27.43 21.97 -10.90
C VAL A 24 -26.87 22.60 -9.63
N VAL A 25 -26.15 21.83 -8.84
CA VAL A 25 -25.53 22.27 -7.58
C VAL A 25 -24.02 22.11 -7.63
N SER A 26 -23.30 22.87 -6.80
CA SER A 26 -21.82 22.90 -6.76
C SER A 26 -21.22 21.89 -5.78
N GLU A 27 -21.98 20.87 -5.38
CA GLU A 27 -21.52 19.78 -4.52
C GLU A 27 -20.64 18.81 -5.32
N VAL A 28 -19.63 18.21 -4.68
CA VAL A 28 -18.70 17.29 -5.35
C VAL A 28 -19.41 15.99 -5.76
N VAL A 29 -20.29 15.47 -4.90
CA VAL A 29 -21.17 14.33 -5.17
C VAL A 29 -22.59 14.72 -4.79
N VAL A 30 -23.55 14.39 -5.64
CA VAL A 30 -24.99 14.56 -5.39
C VAL A 30 -25.66 13.22 -5.53
N ASP A 31 -26.24 12.76 -4.44
CA ASP A 31 -27.08 11.56 -4.40
C ASP A 31 -28.56 11.96 -4.37
N ASP A 32 -29.27 11.66 -5.45
CA ASP A 32 -30.71 11.87 -5.60
C ASP A 32 -31.41 10.53 -5.83
N GLY A 33 -31.09 9.54 -4.99
CA GLY A 33 -31.74 8.23 -4.99
C GLY A 33 -31.21 7.29 -6.07
N ASP A 34 -31.98 7.01 -7.11
CA ASP A 34 -31.57 6.15 -8.23
C ASP A 34 -30.53 6.81 -9.15
N LEU A 35 -30.25 8.09 -8.93
CA LEU A 35 -29.26 8.87 -9.66
C LEU A 35 -28.22 9.43 -8.70
N VAL A 36 -26.95 9.12 -8.95
CA VAL A 36 -25.81 9.73 -8.26
C VAL A 36 -24.90 10.37 -9.30
N THR A 37 -24.51 11.62 -9.07
CA THR A 37 -23.71 12.43 -10.03
C THR A 37 -22.55 13.11 -9.32
N SER A 38 -21.50 13.47 -10.05
CA SER A 38 -20.34 14.17 -9.48
C SER A 38 -19.90 15.38 -10.29
N GLY A 39 -19.29 16.33 -9.58
CA GLY A 39 -18.95 17.66 -10.08
C GLY A 39 -17.50 17.77 -10.53
N GLY A 40 -17.24 17.49 -11.81
CA GLY A 40 -15.92 17.69 -12.43
C GLY A 40 -15.25 16.40 -12.87
N VAL A 41 -14.19 16.53 -13.68
CA VAL A 41 -13.53 15.38 -14.33
C VAL A 41 -12.81 14.49 -13.32
N THR A 42 -12.26 15.07 -12.24
CA THR A 42 -11.51 14.34 -11.22
C THR A 42 -12.41 13.79 -10.09
N ALA A 43 -13.70 14.17 -10.06
CA ALA A 43 -14.64 13.78 -9.01
C ALA A 43 -15.20 12.36 -9.16
N GLY A 44 -14.66 11.57 -10.09
CA GLY A 44 -15.03 10.17 -10.25
C GLY A 44 -14.64 9.32 -9.05
N LEU A 45 -13.57 9.69 -8.35
CA LEU A 45 -13.13 8.96 -7.17
C LEU A 45 -14.02 9.26 -5.95
N ASP A 46 -14.42 10.52 -5.77
CA ASP A 46 -15.41 10.89 -4.75
C ASP A 46 -16.74 10.15 -4.95
N LEU A 47 -17.20 10.05 -6.21
CA LEU A 47 -18.39 9.28 -6.57
C LEU A 47 -18.23 7.78 -6.26
N GLY A 48 -17.08 7.21 -6.58
CA GLY A 48 -16.77 5.81 -6.28
C GLY A 48 -16.81 5.53 -4.79
N LEU A 49 -16.14 6.35 -3.98
CA LEU A 49 -16.14 6.23 -2.52
C LEU A 49 -17.55 6.41 -1.94
N HIS A 50 -18.32 7.38 -2.44
CA HIS A 50 -19.72 7.58 -2.03
C HIS A 50 -20.59 6.34 -2.30
N LEU A 51 -20.41 5.68 -3.44
CA LEU A 51 -21.11 4.44 -3.75
C LEU A 51 -20.68 3.27 -2.85
N VAL A 52 -19.40 3.18 -2.49
CA VAL A 52 -18.94 2.19 -1.51
C VAL A 52 -19.60 2.42 -0.15
N VAL A 53 -19.64 3.68 0.34
CA VAL A 53 -20.36 4.00 1.58
C VAL A 53 -21.80 3.51 1.50
N ARG A 54 -22.48 3.81 0.39
CA ARG A 54 -23.89 3.49 0.19
C ARG A 54 -24.18 1.99 0.11
N CYS A 55 -23.33 1.22 -0.57
CA CYS A 55 -23.58 -0.19 -0.84
C CYS A 55 -22.95 -1.13 0.20
N CYS A 56 -21.85 -0.69 0.81
CA CYS A 56 -20.97 -1.55 1.60
C CYS A 56 -20.62 -0.97 2.98
N GLY A 57 -21.05 0.26 3.29
CA GLY A 57 -20.82 0.92 4.56
C GLY A 57 -19.58 1.81 4.58
N SER A 58 -19.52 2.68 5.60
CA SER A 58 -18.47 3.68 5.79
C SER A 58 -17.09 3.08 5.99
N ASP A 59 -17.00 1.92 6.65
CA ASP A 59 -15.72 1.34 7.05
C ASP A 59 -14.92 0.88 5.83
N LEU A 60 -15.59 0.22 4.88
CA LEU A 60 -14.94 -0.21 3.63
C LEU A 60 -14.54 0.99 2.77
N ALA A 61 -15.35 2.04 2.72
CA ALA A 61 -15.02 3.25 1.97
C ALA A 61 -13.82 3.99 2.56
N ALA A 62 -13.74 4.08 3.90
CA ALA A 62 -12.59 4.67 4.59
C ALA A 62 -11.32 3.85 4.38
N GLN A 63 -11.43 2.52 4.37
CA GLN A 63 -10.31 1.63 4.04
C GLN A 63 -9.82 1.87 2.61
N ILE A 64 -10.72 1.87 1.62
CA ILE A 64 -10.35 2.12 0.22
C ILE A 64 -9.75 3.52 0.04
N ALA A 65 -10.31 4.54 0.70
CA ALA A 65 -9.74 5.89 0.66
C ALA A 65 -8.31 5.92 1.23
N THR A 66 -8.07 5.19 2.32
CA THR A 66 -6.74 5.06 2.94
C THR A 66 -5.76 4.36 2.00
N ASP A 67 -6.15 3.24 1.40
CA ASP A 67 -5.31 2.49 0.46
C ASP A 67 -4.93 3.34 -0.76
N LEU A 68 -5.87 4.14 -1.25
CA LEU A 68 -5.65 5.08 -2.36
C LEU A 68 -4.90 6.35 -1.95
N GLU A 69 -4.63 6.56 -0.65
CA GLU A 69 -4.18 7.84 -0.08
C GLU A 69 -5.02 9.04 -0.52
N TYR A 70 -6.32 8.80 -0.64
CA TYR A 70 -7.27 9.82 -1.00
C TYR A 70 -7.92 10.41 0.27
N PRO A 71 -8.09 11.74 0.36
CA PRO A 71 -8.77 12.35 1.49
C PRO A 71 -10.16 11.75 1.68
N CYS A 72 -10.45 11.29 2.89
CA CYS A 72 -11.78 10.82 3.24
C CYS A 72 -12.77 12.01 3.17
N PRO A 73 -13.88 11.92 2.41
CA PRO A 73 -14.82 13.02 2.27
C PRO A 73 -15.41 13.46 3.62
N ALA A 74 -15.57 14.78 3.82
CA ALA A 74 -16.03 15.35 5.09
C ALA A 74 -17.48 14.94 5.43
N GLY A 75 -17.72 14.51 6.68
CA GLY A 75 -19.04 14.09 7.18
C GLY A 75 -19.18 12.63 7.61
N LEU A 76 -18.08 11.88 7.57
CA LEU A 76 -17.99 10.51 8.10
C LEU A 76 -17.45 10.57 9.53
N ASP A 77 -18.21 10.06 10.49
CA ASP A 77 -17.82 10.03 11.90
C ASP A 77 -16.50 9.27 12.05
N ALA A 78 -15.42 10.03 12.20
CA ALA A 78 -14.08 9.56 12.51
C ALA A 78 -14.03 9.13 13.99
N SER A 79 -14.73 8.06 14.33
CA SER A 79 -14.46 7.30 15.56
C SER A 79 -13.87 5.95 15.20
N ALA A 80 -12.84 5.96 14.35
CA ALA A 80 -11.83 4.91 14.32
C ALA A 80 -10.58 5.49 14.99
N GLU A 81 -10.24 4.96 16.16
CA GLU A 81 -8.95 5.20 16.77
C GLU A 81 -7.80 4.69 15.87
N PRO A 82 -6.59 5.24 16.05
CA PRO A 82 -5.69 5.68 14.99
C PRO A 82 -5.13 4.54 14.13
N THR A 83 -4.58 4.90 12.96
CA THR A 83 -3.50 4.15 12.28
C THR A 83 -2.71 3.37 13.31
N THR A 84 -2.67 2.05 13.18
CA THR A 84 -1.77 1.24 14.01
C THR A 84 -0.38 1.75 13.72
N ALA A 85 0.16 2.62 14.59
CA ALA A 85 1.48 3.19 14.37
C ALA A 85 2.47 2.03 14.29
N LEU A 86 2.96 1.75 13.07
CA LEU A 86 3.89 0.67 12.84
C LEU A 86 5.15 0.94 13.65
N ARG A 87 5.40 0.09 14.65
CA ARG A 87 6.64 0.16 15.43
C ARG A 87 7.69 -0.61 14.67
N LEU A 88 8.71 0.07 14.14
CA LEU A 88 9.80 -0.60 13.44
C LEU A 88 10.95 -0.90 14.38
N ARG A 89 11.51 -2.10 14.25
CA ARG A 89 12.79 -2.51 14.85
C ARG A 89 13.85 -2.52 13.76
N LEU A 90 14.87 -1.69 13.94
CA LEU A 90 16.07 -1.70 13.09
C LEU A 90 17.02 -2.80 13.57
N GLY A 91 17.33 -3.74 12.68
CA GLY A 91 18.33 -4.78 12.91
C GLY A 91 19.75 -4.20 12.89
N SER A 92 20.63 -4.76 13.72
CA SER A 92 22.05 -4.38 13.79
C SER A 92 22.97 -5.25 12.94
N ILE A 93 22.43 -6.24 12.21
CA ILE A 93 23.19 -7.18 11.41
C ILE A 93 23.25 -6.67 9.96
N ASP A 94 24.44 -6.65 9.38
CA ASP A 94 24.63 -6.40 7.95
C ASP A 94 24.31 -7.67 7.15
N LEU A 95 23.29 -7.58 6.32
CA LEU A 95 22.78 -8.65 5.47
C LEU A 95 23.32 -8.51 4.05
N GLY A 96 23.54 -9.64 3.41
CA GLY A 96 23.86 -9.75 1.99
C GLY A 96 22.80 -10.58 1.26
N ILE A 97 22.60 -10.26 -0.02
CA ILE A 97 21.74 -11.02 -0.93
C ILE A 97 22.65 -11.74 -1.92
N ALA A 98 22.71 -13.07 -1.83
CA ALA A 98 23.44 -13.93 -2.75
C ALA A 98 22.49 -14.53 -3.80
N ARG A 99 22.97 -14.64 -5.03
CA ARG A 99 22.26 -15.31 -6.14
C ARG A 99 23.02 -16.57 -6.56
N LEU A 100 22.32 -17.69 -6.55
CA LEU A 100 22.79 -19.00 -7.01
C LEU A 100 21.90 -19.50 -8.16
N GLY A 101 22.32 -20.56 -8.83
CA GLY A 101 21.57 -21.21 -9.89
C GLY A 101 20.26 -21.86 -9.40
N PRO A 102 19.22 -21.93 -10.27
CA PRO A 102 17.88 -22.40 -9.90
C PRO A 102 17.82 -23.85 -9.42
N ALA A 103 18.77 -24.68 -9.84
CA ALA A 103 18.87 -26.09 -9.45
C ALA A 103 19.88 -26.36 -8.32
N GLU A 104 20.62 -25.34 -7.87
CA GLU A 104 21.61 -25.53 -6.81
C GLU A 104 20.94 -25.85 -5.48
N ALA A 105 21.49 -26.80 -4.72
CA ALA A 105 21.01 -27.12 -3.39
C ALA A 105 21.14 -25.90 -2.46
N ILE A 106 20.24 -25.78 -1.48
CA ILE A 106 20.37 -24.73 -0.45
C ILE A 106 21.65 -25.00 0.34
N PRO A 107 22.65 -24.09 0.33
CA PRO A 107 23.93 -24.35 0.98
C PRO A 107 23.80 -24.50 2.49
N ALA A 108 24.69 -25.29 3.10
CA ALA A 108 24.66 -25.54 4.55
C ALA A 108 24.77 -24.25 5.38
N TRP A 109 25.59 -23.29 4.94
CA TRP A 109 25.74 -21.99 5.62
C TRP A 109 24.43 -21.19 5.65
N ALA A 110 23.59 -21.30 4.62
CA ALA A 110 22.29 -20.62 4.58
C ALA A 110 21.27 -21.32 5.49
N GLN A 111 21.35 -22.64 5.62
CA GLN A 111 20.48 -23.44 6.49
C GLN A 111 20.79 -23.21 7.98
N SER A 112 22.05 -22.99 8.32
CA SER A 112 22.50 -22.74 9.70
C SER A 112 22.58 -21.26 10.07
N ALA A 113 22.21 -20.37 9.16
CA ALA A 113 22.38 -18.94 9.40
C ALA A 113 21.46 -18.44 10.52
N SER A 114 21.96 -17.48 11.30
CA SER A 114 21.20 -16.89 12.41
C SER A 114 19.97 -16.10 11.95
N TRP A 115 19.99 -15.65 10.71
CA TRP A 115 18.88 -15.03 10.01
C TRP A 115 18.93 -15.42 8.53
N ALA A 116 17.84 -15.93 7.96
CA ALA A 116 17.83 -16.34 6.57
C ALA A 116 16.46 -16.13 5.91
N SER A 117 16.50 -15.69 4.66
CA SER A 117 15.39 -15.84 3.73
C SER A 117 15.88 -16.54 2.48
N VAL A 118 15.20 -17.62 2.08
CA VAL A 118 15.59 -18.43 0.93
C VAL A 118 14.41 -18.53 -0.01
N THR A 119 14.56 -17.97 -1.21
CA THR A 119 13.55 -18.00 -2.26
C THR A 119 14.11 -18.71 -3.48
N ARG A 120 13.41 -19.75 -3.94
CA ARG A 120 13.74 -20.44 -5.19
C ARG A 120 12.67 -20.16 -6.23
N THR A 121 13.12 -19.83 -7.42
CA THR A 121 12.30 -19.73 -8.63
C THR A 121 12.80 -20.73 -9.67
N ASP A 122 12.17 -20.74 -10.83
CA ASP A 122 12.66 -21.46 -12.02
C ASP A 122 13.99 -20.92 -12.58
N SER A 123 14.34 -19.69 -12.20
CA SER A 123 15.43 -18.89 -12.77
C SER A 123 16.59 -18.68 -11.81
N GLU A 124 16.37 -18.80 -10.50
CA GLU A 124 17.42 -18.62 -9.49
C GLU A 124 17.10 -19.23 -8.12
N LEU A 125 18.14 -19.25 -7.29
CA LEU A 125 18.04 -19.37 -5.84
C LEU A 125 18.58 -18.08 -5.21
N SER A 126 17.72 -17.30 -4.58
CA SER A 126 18.06 -16.08 -3.85
C SER A 126 18.14 -16.37 -2.35
N ILE A 127 19.25 -15.97 -1.73
CA ILE A 127 19.51 -16.18 -0.31
C ILE A 127 19.87 -14.84 0.32
N VAL A 128 19.13 -14.46 1.35
CA VAL A 128 19.46 -13.33 2.21
C VAL A 128 19.94 -13.85 3.55
N CYS A 129 21.14 -13.46 3.98
CA CYS A 129 21.74 -13.88 5.25
C CYS A 129 22.77 -12.85 5.76
N PRO A 130 23.27 -12.97 7.00
CA PRO A 130 24.37 -12.13 7.49
C PRO A 130 25.61 -12.25 6.60
N LEU A 131 26.23 -11.11 6.27
CA LEU A 131 27.46 -11.09 5.46
C LEU A 131 28.60 -11.88 6.12
N SER A 132 28.69 -11.83 7.45
CA SER A 132 29.68 -12.58 8.23
C SER A 132 29.53 -14.10 8.16
N GLU A 133 28.34 -14.58 7.77
CA GLU A 133 28.01 -16.01 7.66
C GLU A 133 27.99 -16.47 6.19
N SER A 134 28.12 -15.54 5.25
CA SER A 134 28.20 -15.81 3.81
C SER A 134 29.63 -16.05 3.35
N PRO A 135 29.88 -16.97 2.39
CA PRO A 135 31.19 -17.14 1.77
C PRO A 135 31.68 -15.86 1.08
N SER A 136 32.93 -15.47 1.33
CA SER A 136 33.55 -14.25 0.77
C SER A 136 33.69 -14.22 -0.76
N MET A 137 33.58 -15.38 -1.42
CA MET A 137 33.71 -15.52 -2.87
C MET A 137 32.37 -15.36 -3.61
N LEU A 138 31.24 -15.29 -2.90
CA LEU A 138 29.93 -15.10 -3.53
C LEU A 138 29.76 -13.65 -3.96
N THR A 139 29.17 -13.45 -5.14
CA THR A 139 28.68 -12.13 -5.54
C THR A 139 27.45 -11.80 -4.71
N THR A 140 27.60 -10.92 -3.73
CA THR A 140 26.53 -10.49 -2.84
C THR A 140 26.18 -9.02 -3.07
N SER A 141 24.90 -8.70 -3.14
CA SER A 141 24.41 -7.32 -3.01
C SER A 141 24.30 -6.94 -1.53
N GLY A 142 24.79 -5.78 -1.13
CA GLY A 142 24.74 -5.27 0.26
C GLY A 142 25.86 -4.26 0.57
N PRO A 143 26.04 -3.88 1.84
CA PRO A 143 25.29 -4.34 3.02
C PRO A 143 23.88 -3.76 3.13
N TRP A 144 22.96 -4.57 3.66
CA TRP A 144 21.57 -4.21 3.96
C TRP A 144 21.29 -4.31 5.46
N ARG A 145 20.36 -3.49 5.96
CA ARG A 145 19.79 -3.63 7.31
C ARG A 145 18.28 -3.83 7.22
N ALA A 146 17.76 -4.74 8.04
CA ALA A 146 16.34 -5.03 8.11
C ALA A 146 15.61 -4.08 9.06
N LEU A 147 14.53 -3.46 8.57
CA LEU A 147 13.49 -2.80 9.35
C LEU A 147 12.33 -3.78 9.48
N SER A 148 12.04 -4.23 10.71
CA SER A 148 10.99 -5.24 10.97
C SER A 148 9.82 -4.62 11.71
N VAL A 149 8.59 -4.96 11.33
CA VAL A 149 7.41 -4.50 12.09
C VAL A 149 7.34 -5.25 13.42
N ALA A 150 7.14 -4.52 14.52
CA ALA A 150 7.15 -5.07 15.86
C ALA A 150 5.77 -5.64 16.25
N GLY A 151 5.79 -6.90 16.70
CA GLY A 151 4.60 -7.63 17.14
C GLY A 151 4.19 -8.67 16.10
N PRO A 152 3.39 -9.69 16.49
CA PRO A 152 2.77 -10.56 15.50
C PRO A 152 1.74 -9.73 14.73
N LEU A 153 1.90 -9.65 13.42
CA LEU A 153 0.90 -9.06 12.53
C LEU A 153 -0.25 -10.06 12.35
N SER A 154 -1.49 -9.57 12.39
CA SER A 154 -2.63 -10.41 11.99
C SER A 154 -2.50 -10.74 10.50
N HIS A 155 -2.79 -11.99 10.13
CA HIS A 155 -2.78 -12.44 8.72
C HIS A 155 -3.83 -11.71 7.85
N ASP A 156 -4.83 -11.10 8.49
CA ASP A 156 -5.91 -10.34 7.83
C ASP A 156 -5.56 -8.86 7.63
N LEU A 157 -4.37 -8.42 8.06
CA LEU A 157 -3.96 -7.03 8.00
C LEU A 157 -3.50 -6.66 6.58
N VAL A 158 -4.22 -5.75 5.93
CA VAL A 158 -3.92 -5.26 4.58
C VAL A 158 -3.17 -3.93 4.65
N GLY A 159 -2.23 -3.72 3.73
CA GLY A 159 -1.61 -2.41 3.49
C GLY A 159 -0.27 -2.15 4.17
N ILE A 160 0.25 -3.08 5.01
CA ILE A 160 1.50 -2.90 5.76
C ILE A 160 2.71 -2.59 4.86
N LEU A 161 2.94 -3.42 3.84
CA LEU A 161 4.06 -3.18 2.92
C LEU A 161 3.89 -1.86 2.16
N SER A 162 2.66 -1.48 1.80
CA SER A 162 2.37 -0.20 1.15
C SER A 162 2.69 0.99 2.06
N GLU A 163 2.36 0.90 3.35
CA GLU A 163 2.66 1.91 4.36
C GLU A 163 4.17 2.08 4.56
N LEU A 164 4.93 0.99 4.57
CA LEU A 164 6.39 1.02 4.68
C LEU A 164 7.08 1.51 3.41
N ALA A 165 6.62 1.04 2.24
CA ALA A 165 7.29 1.31 0.97
C ALA A 165 7.11 2.76 0.52
N ARG A 166 5.97 3.40 0.81
CA ARG A 166 5.68 4.73 0.29
C ARG A 166 6.63 5.85 0.76
N PRO A 167 6.95 6.02 2.05
CA PRO A 167 7.92 7.03 2.47
C PRO A 167 9.32 6.76 1.92
N LEU A 168 9.73 5.48 1.82
CA LEU A 168 11.02 5.08 1.25
C LEU A 168 11.09 5.39 -0.25
N ALA A 169 10.01 5.12 -0.99
CA ALA A 169 9.89 5.49 -2.40
C ALA A 169 9.91 7.01 -2.61
N LYS A 170 9.21 7.79 -1.77
CA LYS A 170 9.26 9.27 -1.79
C LYS A 170 10.69 9.78 -1.56
N ALA A 171 11.48 9.09 -0.74
CA ALA A 171 12.89 9.38 -0.49
C ALA A 171 13.85 8.79 -1.55
N SER A 172 13.34 8.10 -2.59
CA SER A 172 14.15 7.37 -3.58
C SER A 172 15.09 6.32 -2.97
N ILE A 173 14.70 5.75 -1.83
CA ILE A 173 15.41 4.66 -1.16
C ILE A 173 14.86 3.33 -1.70
N PRO A 174 15.66 2.54 -2.41
CA PRO A 174 15.23 1.22 -2.87
C PRO A 174 15.13 0.27 -1.69
N ILE A 175 14.14 -0.62 -1.77
CA ILE A 175 13.85 -1.59 -0.72
C ILE A 175 13.90 -3.00 -1.26
N PHE A 176 14.21 -3.94 -0.37
CA PHE A 176 14.02 -5.37 -0.60
C PHE A 176 13.07 -5.92 0.47
N ALA A 177 11.86 -6.32 0.08
CA ALA A 177 10.80 -6.72 1.00
C ALA A 177 10.77 -8.24 1.20
N ILE A 178 10.62 -8.68 2.44
CA ILE A 178 10.56 -10.09 2.83
C ILE A 178 9.48 -10.25 3.89
N SER A 179 8.46 -11.04 3.59
CA SER A 179 7.45 -11.43 4.57
C SER A 179 7.85 -12.73 5.26
N SER A 180 7.57 -12.82 6.55
CA SER A 180 7.65 -14.05 7.35
C SER A 180 6.26 -14.43 7.85
N PHE A 181 6.16 -15.50 8.66
CA PHE A 181 4.88 -15.86 9.28
C PHE A 181 4.39 -14.78 10.27
N ASP A 182 5.30 -14.24 11.09
CA ASP A 182 4.94 -13.34 12.18
C ASP A 182 4.90 -11.86 11.76
N THR A 183 5.71 -11.47 10.78
CA THR A 183 5.93 -10.05 10.44
C THR A 183 6.53 -9.84 9.05
N ASP A 184 6.53 -8.59 8.61
CA ASP A 184 7.22 -8.11 7.42
C ASP A 184 8.56 -7.44 7.77
N HIS A 185 9.55 -7.69 6.90
CA HIS A 185 10.86 -7.08 6.93
C HIS A 185 11.09 -6.28 5.65
N VAL A 186 11.53 -5.04 5.80
CA VAL A 186 11.96 -4.19 4.68
C VAL A 186 13.45 -3.93 4.83
N LEU A 187 14.23 -4.37 3.86
CA LEU A 187 15.67 -4.16 3.84
C LEU A 187 15.99 -2.86 3.09
N VAL A 188 16.80 -2.02 3.73
CA VAL A 188 17.39 -0.80 3.15
C VAL A 188 18.90 -0.95 3.16
N ARG A 189 19.63 -0.27 2.27
CA ARG A 189 21.09 -0.31 2.30
C ARG A 189 21.59 0.34 3.58
N THR A 190 22.68 -0.17 4.15
CA THR A 190 23.25 0.35 5.40
C THR A 190 23.63 1.84 5.32
N ALA A 191 23.87 2.36 4.11
CA ALA A 191 24.23 3.75 3.85
C ALA A 191 23.03 4.72 3.71
N ASP A 192 21.82 4.19 3.53
CA ASP A 192 20.57 4.95 3.38
C ASP A 192 19.84 5.05 4.74
#